data_AF-A0A2N7QCX3-F1
#
_entry.id   AF-A0A2N7QCX3-F1
#
_cell.length_a   1.000
_cell.length_b   1.000
_cell.length_c   1.000
_cell.angle_alpha   90.00
_cell.angle_beta   90.00
_cell.angle_gamma   90.00
#
_symmetry.space_group_name_H-M   'P 1'
#
loop_
_entity.id
_entity.type
_entity.pdbx_description
1 polymer ?
#
loop_
_entity_poly.entity_id
_entity_poly.type
_entity_poly.pdbx_seq_one_letter_code
_entity_poly.pdbx_strand_id
1 'polypeptide(L)'
;MEIKDFKGNFSKASVTSSEVGVNIQGSVSPALADIIVVRDLRKSFGQVRAVDGLSFSVREGELFGFLGPNGAGKTTTINLLTGLARPDS
;
A
#
# COMPACT_ATOMS: atom_id res chain seq x y z
N MET A 1 18.56 -7.81 -4.27
CA MET A 1 17.38 -8.39 -4.93
C MET A 1 16.82 -7.31 -5.84
N GLU A 2 17.21 -7.37 -7.11
CA GLU A 2 16.94 -6.32 -8.10
C GLU A 2 15.68 -6.73 -8.89
N ILE A 3 14.69 -5.86 -8.95
CA ILE A 3 13.45 -6.12 -9.72
C ILE A 3 13.49 -5.25 -10.97
N LYS A 4 13.65 -5.92 -12.11
CA LYS A 4 13.62 -5.36 -13.46
C LYS A 4 12.19 -5.10 -13.92
N ASP A 5 12.08 -4.07 -14.75
CA ASP A 5 10.97 -3.68 -15.63
C ASP A 5 9.78 -2.92 -15.05
N PHE A 6 9.96 -1.61 -15.20
CA PHE A 6 9.17 -0.44 -14.89
C PHE A 6 7.96 -0.30 -15.82
N LYS A 7 6.78 -0.74 -15.35
CA LYS A 7 5.44 -0.22 -15.70
C LYS A 7 4.52 -0.45 -14.49
N GLY A 8 4.53 0.49 -13.54
CA GLY A 8 3.47 0.68 -12.55
C GLY A 8 3.00 -0.52 -11.73
N ASN A 9 3.86 -1.47 -11.38
CA ASN A 9 3.53 -2.52 -10.39
C ASN A 9 4.24 -2.22 -9.08
N PHE A 10 3.47 -1.82 -8.06
CA PHE A 10 3.96 -1.77 -6.69
C PHE A 10 4.07 -3.19 -6.13
N SER A 11 5.21 -3.54 -5.56
CA SER A 11 5.30 -4.73 -4.71
C SER A 11 4.81 -4.37 -3.30
N LYS A 12 3.83 -5.13 -2.81
CA LYS A 12 3.45 -5.13 -1.39
C LYS A 12 4.64 -5.70 -0.60
N ALA A 13 5.30 -4.86 0.18
CA ALA A 13 6.15 -5.33 1.26
C ALA A 13 5.32 -5.28 2.55
N SER A 14 4.93 -6.45 3.05
CA SER A 14 4.22 -6.59 4.32
C SER A 14 5.07 -7.41 5.27
N VAL A 15 5.35 -6.85 6.44
CA VAL A 15 5.96 -7.58 7.53
C VAL A 15 4.91 -7.68 8.63
N THR A 16 4.59 -8.91 9.02
CA THR A 16 3.69 -9.16 10.14
C THR A 16 4.49 -9.20 11.43
N SER A 17 3.87 -8.88 12.58
CA SER A 17 4.56 -8.88 13.88
C SER A 17 5.20 -10.24 14.24
N SER A 18 4.81 -11.33 13.60
CA SER A 18 5.44 -12.66 13.74
C SER A 18 6.79 -12.80 13.02
N GLU A 19 7.17 -11.89 12.11
CA GLU A 19 8.39 -11.97 11.28
C GLU A 19 9.52 -11.06 11.78
N VAL A 20 9.22 -10.11 12.66
CA VAL A 20 10.21 -9.33 13.41
C VAL A 20 10.31 -9.95 14.79
N GLY A 21 11.48 -10.48 15.17
CA GLY A 21 11.72 -11.08 16.48
C GLY A 21 11.60 -10.09 17.65
N VAL A 22 10.37 -9.68 17.97
CA VAL A 22 9.99 -8.98 19.20
C VAL A 22 8.95 -9.85 19.89
N ASN A 23 9.38 -10.52 20.96
CA ASN A 23 8.52 -11.40 21.75
C ASN A 23 7.53 -10.55 22.58
N ILE A 24 6.36 -10.23 22.02
CA ILE A 24 5.24 -9.68 22.77
C ILE A 24 4.31 -10.86 23.09
N GLN A 25 4.43 -11.37 24.32
CA GLN A 25 3.48 -12.33 24.87
C GLN A 25 2.10 -11.66 24.97
N GLY A 26 1.27 -11.87 23.96
CA GLY A 26 -0.13 -11.46 23.91
C GLY A 26 -0.89 -12.45 23.03
N SER A 27 -1.93 -13.05 23.59
CA SER A 27 -2.82 -14.03 22.96
C SER A 27 -3.16 -13.69 21.50
N VAL A 28 -2.94 -14.64 20.59
CA VAL A 28 -3.41 -14.59 19.20
C VAL A 28 -4.92 -14.35 19.19
N SER A 29 -5.28 -13.10 18.91
CA SER A 29 -6.66 -12.62 18.74
C SER A 29 -7.08 -12.91 17.28
N PRO A 30 -8.39 -12.89 16.96
CA PRO A 30 -8.93 -13.51 15.74
C PRO A 30 -8.30 -12.91 14.48
N ALA A 31 -8.34 -13.64 13.35
CA ALA A 31 -7.80 -13.20 12.06
C ALA A 31 -8.03 -11.68 11.87
N LEU A 32 -6.93 -10.92 11.99
CA LEU A 32 -6.98 -9.47 12.15
C LEU A 32 -7.75 -8.86 10.98
N ALA A 33 -8.76 -8.04 11.29
CA ALA A 33 -9.64 -7.46 10.29
C ALA A 33 -8.86 -6.56 9.33
N ASP A 34 -9.30 -6.51 8.06
CA ASP A 34 -8.79 -5.52 7.12
C ASP A 34 -9.28 -4.13 7.58
N ILE A 35 -8.34 -3.27 7.98
CA ILE A 35 -8.62 -1.89 8.45
C ILE A 35 -8.51 -0.86 7.34
N ILE A 36 -7.77 -1.18 6.26
CA ILE A 36 -7.69 -0.39 5.04
C ILE A 36 -8.00 -1.32 3.88
N VAL A 37 -8.95 -0.92 3.02
CA VAL A 37 -9.29 -1.64 1.80
C VAL A 37 -9.35 -0.65 0.65
N VAL A 38 -8.53 -0.90 -0.36
CA VAL A 38 -8.41 -0.09 -1.58
C VAL A 38 -8.76 -0.98 -2.76
N ARG A 39 -9.63 -0.50 -3.64
CA ARG A 39 -10.11 -1.25 -4.81
C ARG A 39 -10.08 -0.35 -6.03
N ASP A 40 -9.38 -0.81 -7.07
CA ASP A 40 -9.26 -0.17 -8.39
C ASP A 40 -9.02 1.35 -8.33
N LEU A 41 -8.20 1.80 -7.37
CA LEU A 41 -7.94 3.21 -7.14
C LEU A 41 -7.20 3.81 -8.32
N ARG A 42 -7.71 4.93 -8.86
CA ARG A 42 -7.10 5.64 -9.98
C ARG A 42 -6.93 7.12 -9.68
N LYS A 43 -5.82 7.66 -10.18
CA LYS A 43 -5.57 9.09 -10.19
C LYS A 43 -4.72 9.53 -11.37
N SER A 44 -5.19 10.56 -12.06
CA SER A 44 -4.51 11.22 -13.17
C SER A 44 -4.28 12.70 -12.89
N PHE A 45 -3.17 13.22 -13.43
CA PHE A 45 -2.86 14.65 -13.48
C PHE A 45 -2.55 15.01 -14.94
N GLY A 46 -3.51 15.66 -15.60
CA GLY A 46 -3.44 15.88 -17.04
C GLY A 46 -3.33 14.55 -17.78
N GLN A 47 -2.23 14.36 -18.52
CA GLN A 47 -1.97 13.14 -19.30
C GLN A 47 -1.26 12.03 -18.51
N VAL A 48 -0.84 12.30 -17.26
CA VAL A 48 -0.08 11.35 -16.45
C VAL A 48 -1.04 10.58 -15.53
N ARG A 49 -1.07 9.25 -15.65
CA ARG A 49 -1.72 8.38 -14.67
C ARG A 49 -0.75 8.13 -13.52
N ALA A 50 -0.96 8.82 -12.41
CA ALA A 50 -0.13 8.70 -11.21
C ALA A 50 -0.47 7.45 -10.39
N VAL A 51 -1.72 6.99 -10.44
CA VAL A 51 -2.17 5.71 -9.88
C VAL A 51 -3.12 5.08 -10.89
N ASP A 52 -2.92 3.82 -11.27
CA ASP A 52 -3.70 3.14 -12.31
C ASP A 52 -4.17 1.76 -11.83
N GLY A 53 -5.34 1.71 -11.19
CA GLY A 53 -6.02 0.47 -10.79
C GLY A 53 -5.44 -0.21 -9.56
N LEU A 54 -4.97 0.57 -8.59
CA LEU A 54 -4.33 0.04 -7.38
C LEU A 54 -5.38 -0.61 -6.46
N SER A 55 -5.16 -1.89 -6.10
CA SER A 55 -6.00 -2.64 -5.16
C SER A 55 -5.17 -3.36 -4.12
N PHE A 56 -5.48 -3.17 -2.84
CA PHE A 56 -4.84 -3.87 -1.72
C PHE A 56 -5.68 -3.77 -0.45
N SER A 57 -5.37 -4.61 0.53
CA SER A 57 -5.83 -4.43 1.91
C SER A 57 -4.66 -4.47 2.90
N VAL A 58 -4.87 -3.78 4.03
CA VAL A 58 -3.96 -3.75 5.18
C VAL A 58 -4.75 -4.23 6.39
N ARG A 59 -4.22 -5.24 7.06
CA ARG A 59 -4.79 -5.78 8.29
C ARG A 59 -4.39 -4.94 9.49
N GLU A 60 -5.17 -5.04 10.55
CA GLU A 60 -4.79 -4.47 11.84
C GLU A 60 -3.40 -5.00 12.27
N GLY A 61 -2.53 -4.12 12.74
CA GLY A 61 -1.16 -4.45 13.15
C GLY A 61 -0.16 -4.74 12.01
N GLU A 62 -0.58 -4.68 10.74
CA GLU A 62 0.31 -4.91 9.60
C GLU A 62 1.21 -3.70 9.31
N LEU A 63 2.51 -3.93 9.16
CA LEU A 63 3.42 -2.92 8.62
C LEU A 63 3.40 -2.99 7.08
N PHE A 64 2.79 -1.99 6.46
CA PHE A 64 2.66 -1.87 5.01
C PHE A 64 3.43 -0.64 4.49
N GLY A 65 4.22 -0.83 3.44
CA GLY A 65 5.00 0.25 2.80
C GLY A 65 4.94 0.23 1.27
N PHE A 66 5.01 1.42 0.67
CA PHE A 66 5.14 1.58 -0.78
C PHE A 66 6.61 1.72 -1.17
N LEU A 67 7.10 0.82 -2.02
CA LEU A 67 8.45 0.89 -2.58
C LEU A 67 8.41 1.15 -4.08
N GLY A 68 9.33 2.01 -4.55
CA GLY A 68 9.46 2.31 -5.97
C GLY A 68 10.24 3.60 -6.23
N PRO A 69 10.63 3.86 -7.48
CA PRO A 69 11.39 5.04 -7.88
C PRO A 69 10.58 6.34 -7.75
N ASN A 70 11.25 7.49 -7.92
CA ASN A 70 10.58 8.79 -7.95
C ASN A 70 9.57 8.83 -9.12
N GLY A 71 8.42 9.45 -8.88
CA GLY A 71 7.33 9.50 -9.86
C GLY A 71 6.46 8.24 -9.96
N ALA A 72 6.75 7.17 -9.20
CA ALA A 72 5.95 5.94 -9.26
C ALA A 72 4.51 6.05 -8.73
N GLY A 73 4.15 7.15 -8.05
CA GLY A 73 2.80 7.35 -7.48
C GLY A 73 2.67 7.12 -5.97
N LYS A 74 3.79 6.91 -5.25
CA LYS A 74 3.80 6.64 -3.79
C LYS A 74 3.13 7.75 -2.97
N THR A 75 3.65 8.98 -3.06
CA THR A 75 3.10 10.15 -2.34
C THR A 75 1.68 10.46 -2.79
N THR A 76 1.38 10.31 -4.09
CA THR A 76 0.01 10.45 -4.60
C THR A 76 -0.93 9.46 -3.93
N THR A 77 -0.55 8.19 -3.82
CA THR A 77 -1.35 7.16 -3.16
C THR A 77 -1.56 7.50 -1.68
N ILE A 78 -0.51 7.89 -0.96
CA ILE A 78 -0.63 8.30 0.45
C ILE A 78 -1.61 9.47 0.59
N ASN A 79 -1.51 10.49 -0.27
CA ASN A 79 -2.42 11.64 -0.24
C ASN A 79 -3.89 11.25 -0.54
N LEU A 80 -4.12 10.26 -1.40
CA LEU A 80 -5.47 9.73 -1.66
C LEU A 80 -6.03 9.02 -0.42
N LEU A 81 -5.22 8.18 0.24
CA LEU A 81 -5.63 7.44 1.43
C LEU A 81 -5.87 8.34 2.65
N THR A 82 -5.11 9.43 2.78
CA THR A 82 -5.28 10.40 3.87
C THR A 82 -6.31 11.49 3.57
N GLY A 83 -6.95 11.46 2.39
CA GLY A 83 -7.95 12.45 1.98
C GLY A 83 -7.39 13.83 1.61
N LEU A 84 -6.06 13.97 1.50
CA LEU A 84 -5.39 15.19 1.02
C LEU A 84 -5.53 15.40 -0.50
N ALA A 85 -5.87 14.34 -1.23
CA ALA A 85 -6.22 14.37 -2.65
C ALA A 85 -7.48 13.53 -2.90
N ARG A 86 -8.23 13.87 -3.96
CA ARG A 86 -9.41 13.09 -4.39
C ARG A 86 -9.05 12.10 -5.49
N PRO A 87 -9.52 10.85 -5.41
CA PRO A 87 -9.39 9.88 -6.49
C PRO A 87 -10.24 10.29 -7.70
N ASP A 88 -9.92 9.73 -8.86
CA ASP A 88 -10.78 9.85 -10.04
C ASP A 88 -11.82 8.72 -10.06
N SER A 89 -11.43 7.53 -9.59
CA SER A 89 -12.30 6.38 -9.33
C SER A 89 -11.73 5.50 -8.21
#